data_AF-A0A229RN31-F1
#
_entry.id   AF-A0A229RN31-F1
#
_cell.length_a   1.000
_cell.length_b   1.000
_cell.length_c   1.000
_cell.angle_alpha   90.00
_cell.angle_beta   90.00
_cell.angle_gamma   90.00
#
_symmetry.space_group_name_H-M   'P 1'
#
loop_
_entity.id
_entity.type
_entity.pdbx_description
1 polymer ?
#
loop_
_entity_poly.entity_id
_entity_poly.type
_entity_poly.pdbx_seq_one_letter_code
_entity_poly.pdbx_strand_id
1 'polypeptide(L)'
;MFKRMLSAFGVGGPSVDTVLDSPHAVPGEVITGQVRIQGGSSDAQIEEILLSLVTRVEVERGDHERAGTAEFLRVSAGRKVKVAAGQLTTVPFRIALPWETPISAVGGRELPGMVV
;
A
#
# COMPACT_ATOMS: atom_id res chain seq x y z
N MET A 1 -26.74 9.30 18.34
CA MET A 1 -25.78 8.24 18.73
C MET A 1 -25.43 7.28 17.58
N PHE A 2 -26.40 6.78 16.80
CA PHE A 2 -26.17 5.85 15.67
C PHE A 2 -25.05 6.23 14.69
N LYS A 3 -24.95 7.50 14.27
CA LYS A 3 -23.90 7.97 13.34
C LYS A 3 -22.46 7.77 13.84
N ARG A 4 -22.21 7.91 15.16
CA ARG A 4 -20.86 7.70 15.73
C ARG A 4 -20.45 6.23 15.81
N MET A 5 -21.45 5.32 15.86
CA MET A 5 -21.20 3.88 15.87
C MET A 5 -20.89 3.39 14.45
N LEU A 6 -21.61 3.88 13.43
CA LEU A 6 -21.35 3.56 12.02
C LEU A 6 -20.02 4.14 11.50
N SER A 7 -19.62 5.32 11.96
CA SER A 7 -18.30 5.89 11.63
C SER A 7 -17.14 5.05 12.19
N ALA A 8 -17.33 4.38 13.33
CA ALA A 8 -16.34 3.45 13.88
C ALA A 8 -16.19 2.17 13.03
N PHE A 9 -17.22 1.82 12.24
CA PHE A 9 -17.19 0.76 11.24
C PHE A 9 -16.81 1.27 9.83
N GLY A 10 -16.27 2.48 9.71
CA GLY A 10 -15.77 3.04 8.45
C GLY A 10 -16.84 3.59 7.51
N VAL A 11 -18.13 3.51 7.86
CA VAL A 11 -19.22 4.06 7.05
C VAL A 11 -19.14 5.59 7.09
N GLY A 12 -18.85 6.20 5.93
CA GLY A 12 -18.64 7.64 5.81
C GLY A 12 -17.30 8.14 6.35
N GLY A 13 -16.34 7.25 6.58
CA GLY A 13 -14.95 7.57 6.91
C GLY A 13 -14.12 7.96 5.67
N PRO A 14 -12.84 8.32 5.85
CA PRO A 14 -11.98 8.67 4.73
C PRO A 14 -11.77 7.49 3.77
N SER A 15 -11.64 7.80 2.47
CA SER A 15 -11.14 6.84 1.48
C SER A 15 -9.67 7.11 1.19
N VAL A 16 -8.93 6.08 0.78
CA VAL A 16 -7.49 6.13 0.57
C VAL A 16 -7.17 5.60 -0.83
N ASP A 17 -6.31 6.32 -1.53
CA ASP A 17 -5.76 5.93 -2.84
C ASP A 17 -4.24 6.12 -2.80
N THR A 18 -3.49 5.12 -3.23
CA THR A 18 -2.01 5.17 -3.27
C THR A 18 -1.57 5.26 -4.71
N VAL A 19 -0.99 6.40 -5.09
CA VAL A 19 -0.60 6.70 -6.47
C VAL A 19 0.91 6.71 -6.57
N LEU A 20 1.47 5.82 -7.37
CA LEU A 20 2.89 5.81 -7.72
C LEU A 20 3.17 6.83 -8.83
N ASP A 21 4.33 7.46 -8.81
CA ASP A 21 4.76 8.40 -9.86
C ASP A 21 5.18 7.67 -11.14
N SER A 22 5.52 6.39 -11.03
CA SER A 22 5.94 5.51 -12.13
C SER A 22 5.27 4.14 -12.00
N PRO A 23 4.82 3.53 -13.11
CA PRO A 23 4.34 2.14 -13.11
C PRO A 23 5.49 1.12 -13.03
N HIS A 24 6.73 1.58 -13.13
CA HIS A 24 7.93 0.74 -13.13
C HIS A 24 8.77 0.97 -11.87
N ALA A 25 9.33 -0.12 -11.37
CA ALA A 25 10.15 -0.21 -10.18
C ALA A 25 11.40 -1.06 -10.52
N VAL A 26 12.56 -0.63 -10.05
CA VAL A 26 13.84 -1.34 -10.24
C VAL A 26 14.45 -1.67 -8.88
N PRO A 27 14.84 -2.93 -8.61
CA PRO A 27 15.53 -3.29 -7.38
C PRO A 27 16.74 -2.39 -7.12
N GLY A 28 16.91 -1.93 -5.88
CA GLY A 28 17.97 -0.99 -5.48
C GLY A 28 17.64 0.49 -5.75
N GLU A 29 16.61 0.81 -6.53
CA GLU A 29 16.16 2.19 -6.76
C GLU A 29 15.11 2.65 -5.75
N VAL A 30 14.68 3.91 -5.88
CA VAL A 30 13.63 4.50 -5.03
C VAL A 30 12.34 4.61 -5.82
N ILE A 31 11.26 4.05 -5.30
CA ILE A 31 9.91 4.35 -5.78
C ILE A 31 9.35 5.56 -5.02
N THR A 32 8.62 6.40 -5.74
CA THR A 32 7.99 7.60 -5.19
C THR A 32 6.52 7.63 -5.54
N GLY A 33 5.77 8.39 -4.75
CA GLY A 33 4.34 8.55 -4.96
C GLY A 33 3.70 9.27 -3.79
N GLN A 34 2.41 9.10 -3.67
CA GLN A 34 1.62 9.76 -2.65
C GLN A 34 0.42 8.92 -2.21
N VAL A 35 0.15 8.95 -0.92
CA VAL A 35 -1.10 8.47 -0.33
C VAL A 35 -2.09 9.63 -0.32
N ARG A 36 -3.13 9.53 -1.13
CA ARG A 36 -4.23 10.48 -1.22
C ARG A 36 -5.35 10.01 -0.31
N ILE A 37 -5.80 10.88 0.58
CA ILE A 37 -6.83 10.58 1.55
C ILE A 37 -7.96 11.57 1.37
N GLN A 38 -9.11 11.09 0.91
CA GLN A 38 -10.31 11.89 0.77
C GLN A 38 -11.13 11.78 2.05
N GLY A 39 -11.25 12.89 2.78
CA GLY A 39 -12.05 13.02 3.99
C GLY A 39 -13.51 12.67 3.75
N GLY A 40 -14.08 11.93 4.69
CA GLY A 40 -15.48 11.50 4.67
C GLY A 40 -16.44 12.56 5.21
N SER A 41 -17.50 12.11 5.87
CA SER A 41 -18.57 12.97 6.39
C SER A 41 -18.23 13.68 7.73
N SER A 42 -17.09 13.38 8.31
CA SER A 42 -16.59 13.96 9.56
C SER A 42 -15.06 14.01 9.55
N ASP A 43 -14.48 14.87 10.40
CA ASP A 43 -13.04 14.90 10.62
C ASP A 43 -12.50 13.55 11.11
N ALA A 44 -11.31 13.21 10.66
CA ALA A 44 -10.60 11.99 11.01
C ALA A 44 -9.16 12.28 11.45
N GLN A 45 -8.69 11.49 12.40
CA GLN A 45 -7.29 11.44 12.83
C GLN A 45 -6.73 10.07 12.49
N ILE A 46 -5.74 10.04 11.61
CA ILE A 46 -5.04 8.83 11.19
C ILE A 46 -3.77 8.73 12.02
N GLU A 47 -3.65 7.67 12.82
CA GLU A 47 -2.50 7.47 13.69
C GLU A 47 -1.24 7.15 12.88
N GLU A 48 -1.34 6.26 11.90
CA GLU A 48 -0.23 5.86 11.05
C GLU A 48 -0.70 5.42 9.66
N ILE A 49 0.12 5.72 8.66
CA ILE A 49 0.02 5.22 7.29
C ILE A 49 1.22 4.32 7.06
N LEU A 50 0.97 3.02 6.90
CA LEU A 50 1.99 2.03 6.58
C LEU A 50 1.84 1.62 5.12
N LEU A 51 2.96 1.59 4.40
CA LEU A 51 3.05 1.02 3.06
C LEU A 51 3.83 -0.29 3.15
N SER A 52 3.25 -1.34 2.56
CA SER A 52 3.81 -2.69 2.55
C SER A 52 4.03 -3.14 1.13
N LEU A 53 5.23 -3.64 0.84
CA LEU A 53 5.50 -4.37 -0.39
C LEU A 53 5.34 -5.85 -0.11
N VAL A 54 4.54 -6.49 -0.95
CA VAL A 54 4.18 -7.90 -0.84
C VAL A 54 4.47 -8.62 -2.14
N THR A 55 4.76 -9.91 -2.05
CA THR A 55 4.95 -10.79 -3.21
C THR A 55 4.27 -12.12 -2.98
N ARG A 56 4.04 -12.89 -4.04
CA ARG A 56 3.57 -14.28 -3.93
C ARG A 56 4.77 -15.20 -3.83
N VAL A 57 4.72 -16.14 -2.89
CA VAL A 57 5.73 -17.19 -2.70
C VAL A 57 5.04 -18.55 -2.69
N GLU A 58 5.74 -19.56 -3.18
CA GLU A 58 5.34 -20.96 -3.03
C GLU A 58 6.20 -21.58 -1.93
N VAL A 59 5.55 -22.21 -0.96
CA VAL A 59 6.22 -22.91 0.14
C VAL A 59 5.92 -24.39 -0.01
N GLU A 60 6.96 -25.17 -0.29
CA GLU A 60 6.88 -26.63 -0.32
C GLU A 60 7.19 -27.19 1.08
N ARG A 61 6.33 -28.09 1.58
CA ARG A 61 6.59 -28.89 2.78
C ARG A 61 6.20 -30.34 2.53
N GLY A 62 7.19 -31.19 2.28
CA GLY A 62 6.97 -32.59 1.91
C GLY A 62 6.24 -32.64 0.57
N ASP A 63 5.18 -33.45 0.48
CA ASP A 63 4.40 -33.64 -0.76
C ASP A 63 3.35 -32.54 -1.02
N HIS A 64 3.45 -31.39 -0.34
CA HIS A 64 2.43 -30.32 -0.39
C HIS A 64 3.05 -28.97 -0.71
N GLU A 65 2.56 -28.35 -1.77
CA GLU A 65 2.84 -26.96 -2.15
C GLU A 65 1.71 -26.03 -1.66
N ARG A 66 2.06 -24.88 -1.09
CA ARG A 66 1.10 -23.80 -0.78
C ARG A 66 1.61 -22.47 -1.31
N ALA A 67 0.83 -21.85 -2.18
CA ALA A 67 1.01 -20.45 -2.53
C ALA A 67 0.55 -19.54 -1.37
N GLY A 68 1.34 -18.52 -1.06
CA GLY A 68 1.04 -17.52 -0.05
C GLY A 68 1.53 -16.13 -0.44
N THR A 69 1.03 -15.11 0.26
CA THR A 69 1.55 -13.74 0.14
C THR A 69 2.53 -13.46 1.27
N ALA A 70 3.72 -12.98 0.93
CA ALA A 70 4.75 -12.59 1.88
C ALA A 70 5.01 -11.08 1.79
N GLU A 71 4.96 -10.39 2.93
CA GLU A 71 5.47 -9.02 3.05
C GLU A 71 7.00 -9.08 3.14
N PHE A 72 7.68 -8.30 2.30
CA PHE A 72 9.14 -8.23 2.30
C PHE A 72 9.68 -6.83 2.65
N LEU A 73 8.81 -5.82 2.66
CA LEU A 73 9.15 -4.50 3.15
C LEU A 73 7.92 -3.81 3.75
N ARG A 74 8.11 -3.11 4.87
CA ARG A 74 7.11 -2.22 5.46
C ARG A 74 7.76 -0.90 5.84
N VAL A 75 7.14 0.21 5.44
CA VAL A 75 7.60 1.56 5.79
C VAL A 75 6.45 2.42 6.30
N SER A 76 6.77 3.40 7.15
CA SER A 76 5.82 4.43 7.58
C SER A 76 5.85 5.60 6.60
N ALA A 77 4.72 5.89 5.95
CA ALA A 77 4.58 7.02 5.04
C ALA A 77 4.14 8.30 5.76
N GLY A 78 3.54 8.17 6.95
CA GLY A 78 3.09 9.31 7.75
C GLY A 78 2.47 8.89 9.06
N ARG A 79 2.47 9.81 10.03
CA ARG A 79 1.90 9.60 11.37
C ARG A 79 1.07 10.80 11.78
N LYS A 80 0.03 10.57 12.60
CA LYS A 80 -0.84 11.61 13.17
C LYS A 80 -1.38 12.58 12.11
N VAL A 81 -1.84 12.04 10.98
CA VAL A 81 -2.36 12.81 9.86
C VAL A 81 -3.80 13.21 10.16
N LYS A 82 -4.07 14.52 10.16
CA LYS A 82 -5.42 15.05 10.31
C LYS A 82 -6.06 15.20 8.94
N VAL A 83 -7.31 14.75 8.81
CA VAL A 83 -8.09 14.83 7.57
C VAL A 83 -9.44 15.44 7.93
N ALA A 84 -9.70 16.67 7.51
CA ALA A 84 -10.99 17.29 7.75
C ALA A 84 -12.08 16.65 6.87
N ALA A 85 -13.34 16.76 7.30
CA ALA A 85 -14.49 16.30 6.52
C ALA A 85 -14.45 16.86 5.09
N GLY A 86 -14.60 16.00 4.08
CA GLY A 86 -14.58 16.37 2.66
C GLY A 86 -13.23 16.86 2.11
N GLN A 87 -12.18 17.01 2.92
CA GLN A 87 -10.89 17.51 2.46
C GLN A 87 -10.05 16.41 1.79
N LEU A 88 -9.40 16.75 0.68
CA LEU A 88 -8.32 15.93 0.13
C LEU A 88 -7.00 16.25 0.84
N THR A 89 -6.45 15.27 1.56
CA THR A 89 -5.12 15.32 2.19
C THR A 89 -4.17 14.42 1.43
N THR A 90 -2.96 14.89 1.13
CA THR A 90 -1.95 14.11 0.40
C THR A 90 -0.70 13.94 1.24
N VAL A 91 -0.19 12.71 1.32
CA VAL A 91 1.04 12.36 2.06
C VAL A 91 2.04 11.76 1.07
N PRO A 92 3.10 12.50 0.67
CA PRO A 92 4.11 11.97 -0.24
C PRO A 92 4.96 10.90 0.45
N PHE A 93 5.42 9.92 -0.32
CA PHE A 93 6.32 8.89 0.17
C PHE A 93 7.49 8.64 -0.78
N ARG A 94 8.55 8.05 -0.20
CA ARG A 94 9.72 7.53 -0.91
C ARG A 94 10.08 6.18 -0.27
N ILE A 95 10.25 5.14 -1.07
CA ILE A 95 10.59 3.80 -0.60
C ILE A 95 11.83 3.34 -1.35
N ALA A 96 12.92 3.07 -0.63
CA ALA A 96 14.08 2.41 -1.21
C ALA A 96 13.76 0.92 -1.39
N LEU A 97 13.81 0.43 -2.62
CA LEU A 97 13.58 -0.96 -2.93
C LEU A 97 14.80 -1.81 -2.55
N PRO A 98 14.61 -2.91 -1.81
CA PRO A 98 15.67 -3.86 -1.57
C PRO A 98 16.21 -4.44 -2.89
N TRP A 99 17.49 -4.80 -2.93
CA TRP A 99 18.10 -5.42 -4.11
C TRP A 99 17.50 -6.81 -4.40
N GLU A 100 16.97 -7.47 -3.37
CA GLU A 100 16.26 -8.74 -3.40
C GLU A 100 14.79 -8.61 -3.83
N THR A 101 14.33 -7.43 -4.26
CA THR A 101 12.95 -7.23 -4.73
C THR A 101 12.67 -8.19 -5.91
N PRO A 102 11.61 -9.02 -5.83
CA PRO A 102 11.28 -9.96 -6.89
C PRO A 102 11.07 -9.27 -8.24
N ILE A 103 11.57 -9.92 -9.30
CA ILE A 103 11.48 -9.40 -10.67
C ILE A 103 10.16 -9.86 -11.29
N SER A 104 9.36 -8.93 -11.80
CA SER A 104 8.13 -9.22 -12.54
C SER A 104 8.25 -9.05 -14.05
N ALA A 105 9.31 -8.40 -14.53
CA ALA A 105 9.56 -8.18 -15.96
C ALA A 105 11.07 -8.10 -16.27
N VAL A 106 11.47 -8.55 -17.47
CA VAL A 106 12.83 -8.45 -18.00
C VAL A 106 12.78 -7.92 -19.43
N GLY A 107 13.60 -6.91 -19.73
CA GLY A 107 13.65 -6.32 -21.08
C GLY A 107 12.30 -5.74 -21.55
N GLY A 108 11.49 -5.23 -20.63
CA GLY A 108 10.16 -4.67 -20.91
C GLY A 108 9.06 -5.71 -21.16
N ARG A 109 9.34 -6.99 -20.94
CA ARG A 109 8.35 -8.07 -21.05
C ARG A 109 8.07 -8.67 -19.67
N GLU A 110 6.79 -8.80 -19.34
CA GLU A 110 6.36 -9.47 -18.11
C GLU A 110 6.80 -10.94 -18.11
N LEU A 111 7.20 -11.43 -16.94
CA LEU A 111 7.53 -12.83 -16.77
C LEU A 111 6.24 -13.69 -16.74
N PRO A 112 6.23 -14.88 -17.35
CA PRO A 112 5.08 -15.77 -17.31
C PRO A 112 4.66 -16.09 -15.88
N GLY A 113 3.35 -16.15 -15.62
CA GLY A 113 2.80 -16.50 -14.30
C GLY A 113 2.80 -15.36 -13.28
N MET A 114 3.31 -14.17 -13.63
CA MET A 114 3.08 -12.95 -12.85
C MET A 114 1.61 -12.55 -12.98
N VAL A 115 0.91 -12.38 -11.86
CA VAL A 115 -0.46 -11.89 -11.79
C VAL A 115 -0.49 -10.62 -10.95
N VAL A 116 -1.16 -9.58 -11.46
CA VAL A 116 -1.48 -8.34 -10.73
C VAL A 116 -2.72 -8.55 -9.86
#